data_AF-A0A844GBS6-F1
#
_entry.id   AF-A0A844GBS6-F1
#
_cell.length_a   1.000
_cell.length_b   1.000
_cell.length_c   1.000
_cell.angle_alpha   90.00
_cell.angle_beta   90.00
_cell.angle_gamma   90.00
#
_symmetry.space_group_name_H-M   'P 1'
#
loop_
_entity.id
_entity.type
_entity.pdbx_description
1 polymer ?
#
loop_
_entity_poly.entity_id
_entity_poly.type
_entity_poly.pdbx_seq_one_letter_code
_entity_poly.pdbx_strand_id
1 'polypeptide(L)'
;MEFAFACRESLNPSYMVCVSAEGKAARACLMKENRILSEVWLYNLDSAPEAGETDETYNENAAEFVAEKKFVIPKSKDQIAVRWFRLNGAVLASIYIDEVLHATLISNELIGRCRLAKKNGPLAKVLKPLV
;
A
#
# COMPACT_ATOMS: atom_id res chain seq x y z
N MET A 1 10.23 -8.60 -5.25
CA MET A 1 10.82 -7.24 -5.40
C MET A 1 10.63 -6.53 -4.07
N GLU A 2 11.64 -5.88 -3.52
CA GLU A 2 11.53 -5.23 -2.20
C GLU A 2 12.23 -3.87 -2.20
N PHE A 3 11.54 -2.83 -1.75
CA PHE A 3 12.07 -1.46 -1.70
C PHE A 3 11.74 -0.79 -0.37
N ALA A 4 12.74 -0.13 0.22
CA ALA A 4 12.56 0.70 1.40
C ALA A 4 12.73 2.19 1.07
N PHE A 5 11.85 3.00 1.68
CA PHE A 5 11.82 4.45 1.59
C PHE A 5 11.79 5.03 3.01
N ALA A 6 12.86 5.72 3.40
CA ALA A 6 12.95 6.36 4.71
C ALA A 6 12.33 7.77 4.67
N CYS A 7 11.67 8.16 5.75
CA CYS A 7 11.27 9.56 5.95
C CYS A 7 12.52 10.41 6.22
N ARG A 8 12.95 11.19 5.22
CA ARG A 8 14.18 12.00 5.28
C ARG A 8 14.03 13.29 6.10
N GLU A 9 12.81 13.72 6.38
CA GLU A 9 12.52 14.92 7.17
C GLU A 9 12.71 14.70 8.68
N SER A 10 12.87 13.45 9.13
CA SER A 10 13.21 13.16 10.52
C SER A 10 14.72 12.95 10.69
N LEU A 11 15.33 13.70 11.62
CA LEU A 11 16.75 13.61 12.03
C LEU A 11 17.17 12.19 12.50
N ASN A 12 16.20 11.34 12.81
CA ASN A 12 16.30 9.89 12.95
C ASN A 12 15.15 9.31 12.11
N PRO A 13 15.39 8.56 11.01
CA PRO A 13 14.32 7.96 10.22
C PRO A 13 13.65 6.82 11.00
N SER A 14 12.88 7.21 12.01
CA SER A 14 12.07 6.29 12.80
C SER A 14 10.99 5.67 11.93
N TYR A 15 10.52 6.38 10.89
CA TYR A 15 9.50 5.90 9.96
C TYR A 15 10.07 5.46 8.61
N MET A 16 9.59 4.32 8.13
CA MET A 16 9.93 3.76 6.83
C MET A 16 8.68 3.22 6.14
N VAL A 17 8.63 3.34 4.81
CA VAL A 17 7.70 2.56 3.98
C VAL A 17 8.51 1.46 3.30
N CYS A 18 8.09 0.22 3.50
CA CYS A 18 8.61 -0.93 2.77
C CYS A 18 7.55 -1.40 1.78
N VAL A 19 7.94 -1.53 0.52
CA VAL A 19 7.11 -2.08 -0.56
C VAL A 19 7.69 -3.43 -0.93
N SER A 20 6.89 -4.49 -0.80
CA SER A 20 7.30 -5.84 -1.18
C SER A 20 6.30 -6.46 -2.15
N ALA A 21 6.82 -7.10 -3.19
CA ALA A 21 6.08 -8.01 -4.05
C ALA A 21 6.59 -9.41 -3.74
N GLU A 22 5.77 -10.17 -3.03
CA GLU A 22 6.06 -11.51 -2.51
C GLU A 22 4.86 -12.43 -2.76
N GLY A 23 5.14 -13.68 -3.14
CA GLY A 23 4.11 -14.61 -3.55
C GLY A 23 3.36 -14.09 -4.77
N LYS A 24 2.05 -13.86 -4.61
CA LYS A 24 1.11 -13.49 -5.68
C LYS A 24 0.59 -12.05 -5.59
N ALA A 25 1.11 -11.24 -4.66
CA ALA A 25 0.64 -9.86 -4.50
C ALA A 25 1.78 -8.92 -4.10
N ALA A 26 1.54 -7.63 -4.30
CA ALA A 26 2.37 -6.56 -3.77
C ALA A 26 1.67 -5.85 -2.61
N ARG A 27 2.43 -5.53 -1.56
CA ARG A 27 1.98 -4.84 -0.35
C ARG A 27 2.94 -3.70 -0.03
N ALA A 28 2.46 -2.76 0.77
CA ALA A 28 3.30 -1.79 1.43
C ALA A 28 2.99 -1.72 2.92
N CYS A 29 4.01 -1.53 3.75
CA CYS A 29 3.85 -1.32 5.18
C CYS A 29 4.55 -0.02 5.62
N LEU A 30 3.91 0.69 6.54
CA LEU A 30 4.47 1.82 7.26
C LEU A 30 5.01 1.28 8.58
N MET A 31 6.32 1.39 8.76
CA MET A 31 7.02 0.88 9.93
C MET A 31 7.54 2.01 10.80
N LYS A 32 7.60 1.74 12.11
CA LYS A 32 8.40 2.51 13.07
C LYS A 32 9.18 1.57 13.98
N GLU A 33 10.50 1.72 14.07
CA GLU A 33 11.35 0.94 15.00
C GLU A 33 11.07 -0.57 14.89
N ASN A 34 11.05 -1.10 13.66
CA ASN A 34 10.73 -2.50 13.33
C ASN A 34 9.30 -2.97 13.64
N ARG A 35 8.37 -2.06 14.00
CA ARG A 35 6.95 -2.37 14.17
C ARG A 35 6.14 -1.87 12.98
N ILE A 36 5.29 -2.71 12.42
CA ILE A 36 4.30 -2.31 11.42
C ILE A 36 3.20 -1.52 12.13
N LEU A 37 2.93 -0.30 11.64
CA LEU A 37 1.86 0.56 12.14
C LEU A 37 0.64 0.56 11.21
N SER A 38 0.86 0.35 9.92
CA SER A 38 -0.15 0.34 8.88
C SER A 38 0.32 -0.52 7.72
N GLU A 39 -0.58 -1.22 7.06
CA GLU A 39 -0.30 -2.01 5.86
C GLU A 39 -1.39 -1.86 4.81
N VAL A 40 -1.03 -2.09 3.54
CA VAL A 40 -1.96 -1.98 2.43
C VAL A 40 -1.56 -2.91 1.29
N TRP A 41 -2.56 -3.57 0.70
CA TRP A 41 -2.42 -4.23 -0.58
C TRP A 41 -2.32 -3.22 -1.73
N LEU A 42 -1.36 -3.42 -2.64
CA LEU A 42 -1.11 -2.52 -3.78
C LEU A 42 -1.71 -3.06 -5.09
N TYR A 43 -1.49 -4.34 -5.39
CA TYR A 43 -1.99 -5.03 -6.59
C TYR A 43 -1.75 -6.55 -6.45
N ASN A 44 -2.55 -7.36 -7.16
CA ASN A 44 -2.21 -8.77 -7.40
C ASN A 44 -1.21 -8.84 -8.56
N LEU A 45 -0.33 -9.84 -8.54
CA LEU A 45 0.59 -10.14 -9.63
C LEU A 45 -0.10 -10.93 -10.75
N ASP A 46 -1.10 -11.73 -10.37
CA ASP A 46 -1.94 -12.54 -11.25
C ASP A 46 -3.41 -12.07 -11.20
N SER A 47 -4.28 -12.78 -11.92
CA SER A 47 -5.74 -12.58 -11.86
C SER A 47 -6.25 -12.68 -10.43
N ALA A 48 -7.16 -11.77 -10.04
CA ALA A 48 -7.75 -11.80 -8.72
C ALA A 48 -8.59 -13.08 -8.51
N PRO A 49 -8.41 -13.79 -7.38
CA PRO A 49 -9.20 -14.99 -7.07
C PRO A 49 -10.67 -14.65 -6.82
N GLU A 50 -11.56 -15.63 -6.99
CA GLU A 50 -12.97 -15.45 -6.69
C GLU A 50 -13.23 -15.37 -5.18
N ALA A 51 -14.39 -14.81 -4.81
CA ALA A 51 -14.78 -14.71 -3.40
C ALA A 51 -14.92 -16.12 -2.78
N GLY A 52 -14.20 -16.36 -1.66
CA GLY A 52 -14.18 -17.65 -0.96
C GLY A 52 -13.03 -18.58 -1.35
N GLU A 53 -12.25 -18.25 -2.38
CA GLU A 53 -10.97 -18.92 -2.70
C GLU A 53 -9.79 -18.37 -1.87
N THR A 54 -10.01 -17.24 -1.19
CA THR A 54 -9.04 -16.60 -0.30
C THR A 54 -9.21 -17.10 1.13
N ASP A 55 -8.16 -17.64 1.74
CA ASP A 55 -8.09 -17.87 3.19
C ASP A 55 -7.28 -16.76 3.90
N GLU A 56 -7.13 -16.84 5.21
CA GLU A 56 -6.37 -15.85 6.02
C GLU A 56 -4.87 -15.77 5.66
N THR A 57 -4.34 -16.74 4.91
CA THR A 57 -2.96 -16.78 4.41
C THR A 57 -2.81 -16.18 3.01
N TYR A 58 -3.93 -15.88 2.33
CA TYR A 58 -3.91 -15.24 1.02
C TYR A 58 -3.55 -13.76 1.12
N ASN A 59 -2.46 -13.40 0.46
CA ASN A 59 -1.97 -12.02 0.33
C ASN A 59 -2.66 -11.25 -0.82
N GLU A 60 -3.52 -11.93 -1.58
CA GLU A 60 -4.23 -11.39 -2.75
C GLU A 60 -5.58 -10.81 -2.34
N ASN A 61 -5.97 -9.72 -2.99
CA ASN A 61 -7.30 -9.16 -2.81
C ASN A 61 -8.25 -9.86 -3.80
N ALA A 62 -9.38 -10.39 -3.30
CA ALA A 62 -10.35 -11.10 -4.13
C ALA A 62 -10.99 -10.18 -5.19
N ALA A 63 -11.47 -10.76 -6.29
CA ALA A 63 -12.03 -10.04 -7.44
C ALA A 63 -13.13 -9.03 -7.05
N GLU A 64 -13.93 -9.35 -6.02
CA GLU A 64 -14.98 -8.45 -5.53
C GLU A 64 -14.45 -7.14 -4.90
N PHE A 65 -13.19 -7.12 -4.47
CA PHE A 65 -12.51 -5.97 -3.86
C PHE A 65 -11.52 -5.27 -4.81
N VAL A 66 -11.18 -5.89 -5.94
CA VAL A 66 -10.27 -5.32 -6.93
C VAL A 66 -11.05 -4.50 -7.95
N ALA A 67 -10.65 -3.26 -8.13
CA ALA A 67 -11.12 -2.43 -9.23
C ALA A 67 -10.34 -2.84 -10.48
N GLU A 68 -11.02 -3.41 -11.47
CA GLU A 68 -10.44 -3.68 -12.79
C GLU A 68 -10.14 -2.37 -13.53
N LYS A 69 -9.04 -1.73 -13.13
CA LYS A 69 -8.40 -0.63 -13.87
C LYS A 69 -7.20 -1.21 -14.60
N LYS A 70 -6.93 -0.71 -15.81
CA LYS A 70 -5.65 -0.99 -16.49
C LYS A 70 -4.51 -0.47 -15.60
N PHE A 71 -3.88 -1.36 -14.85
CA PHE A 71 -2.74 -1.08 -14.01
C PHE A 71 -1.53 -1.84 -14.57
N VAL A 72 -0.40 -1.16 -14.67
CA VAL A 72 0.85 -1.76 -15.12
C VAL A 72 1.74 -1.93 -13.91
N ILE A 73 2.23 -3.15 -13.69
CA ILE A 73 3.13 -3.46 -12.57
C ILE A 73 4.44 -2.67 -12.75
N PRO A 74 4.90 -1.92 -11.72
CA PRO A 74 6.17 -1.22 -11.78
C PRO A 74 7.33 -2.21 -11.93
N LYS A 75 8.26 -1.89 -12.83
CA LYS A 75 9.42 -2.73 -13.16
C LYS A 75 10.68 -2.36 -12.37
N SER A 76 10.69 -1.18 -11.75
CA SER A 76 11.84 -0.66 -11.03
C SER A 76 11.44 0.24 -9.86
N LYS A 77 12.40 0.51 -8.97
CA LYS A 77 12.21 1.41 -7.81
C LYS A 77 11.89 2.83 -8.23
N ASP A 78 12.42 3.29 -9.36
CA ASP A 78 12.32 4.68 -9.82
C ASP A 78 10.88 5.06 -10.22
N GLN A 79 10.03 4.06 -10.48
CA GLN A 79 8.61 4.26 -10.72
C GLN A 79 7.81 4.46 -9.42
N ILE A 80 8.44 4.28 -8.25
CA ILE A 80 7.78 4.38 -6.96
C ILE A 80 8.35 5.56 -6.18
N ALA A 81 7.47 6.49 -5.80
CA ALA A 81 7.81 7.60 -4.93
C ALA A 81 6.97 7.56 -3.65
N VAL A 82 7.57 7.93 -2.51
CA VAL A 82 6.87 8.08 -1.24
C VAL A 82 6.98 9.53 -0.80
N ARG A 83 5.83 10.19 -0.64
CA ARG A 83 5.71 11.55 -0.10
C ARG A 83 5.17 11.47 1.32
N TRP A 84 5.75 12.25 2.22
CA TRP A 84 5.47 12.19 3.66
C TRP A 84 4.73 13.45 4.09
N PHE A 85 3.75 13.27 4.97
CA PHE A 85 2.96 14.36 5.54
C PHE A 85 2.66 14.08 7.01
N ARG A 86 2.27 15.13 7.73
CA ARG A 86 1.66 15.01 9.06
C ARG A 86 0.20 15.41 8.99
N LEU A 87 -0.68 14.57 9.54
CA LEU A 87 -2.11 14.81 9.63
C LEU A 87 -2.55 14.61 11.07
N ASN A 88 -2.96 15.68 11.77
CA ASN A 88 -3.44 15.62 13.15
C ASN A 88 -2.51 14.84 14.11
N GLY A 89 -1.19 15.02 13.97
CA GLY A 89 -0.18 14.33 14.77
C GLY A 89 0.20 12.92 14.30
N ALA A 90 -0.53 12.33 13.34
CA ALA A 90 -0.18 11.07 12.69
C ALA A 90 0.74 11.29 11.47
N VAL A 91 1.57 10.28 11.15
CA VAL A 91 2.36 10.25 9.92
C VAL A 91 1.51 9.67 8.81
N LEU A 92 1.41 10.39 7.70
CA LEU A 92 0.81 9.95 6.45
C LEU A 92 1.92 9.73 5.42
N ALA A 93 1.99 8.52 4.86
CA ALA A 93 2.82 8.22 3.71
C ALA A 93 1.93 8.02 2.47
N SER A 94 2.17 8.81 1.44
CA SER A 94 1.51 8.71 0.14
C SER A 94 2.43 8.04 -0.86
N ILE A 95 2.00 6.91 -1.39
CA ILE A 95 2.74 6.08 -2.34
C ILE A 95 2.24 6.40 -3.74
N TYR A 96 3.16 6.79 -4.62
CA TYR A 96 2.93 7.09 -6.02
C TYR A 96 3.57 5.99 -6.86
N ILE A 97 2.85 5.52 -7.89
CA ILE A 97 3.38 4.62 -8.92
C ILE A 97 3.20 5.33 -10.26
N ASP A 98 4.29 5.53 -11.00
CA ASP A 98 4.33 6.32 -12.24
C ASP A 98 3.67 7.70 -12.08
N GLU A 99 4.07 8.43 -11.03
CA GLU A 99 3.54 9.76 -10.65
C GLU A 99 2.04 9.81 -10.29
N VAL A 100 1.34 8.68 -10.25
CA VAL A 100 -0.07 8.64 -9.83
C VAL A 100 -0.18 8.15 -8.39
N LEU A 101 -0.92 8.90 -7.57
CA LEU A 101 -1.24 8.49 -6.19
C LEU A 101 -1.93 7.13 -6.22
N HIS A 102 -1.25 6.13 -5.68
CA HIS A 102 -1.67 4.73 -5.76
C HIS A 102 -2.15 4.23 -4.40
N ALA A 103 -1.50 4.61 -3.31
CA ALA A 103 -1.90 4.19 -1.98
C ALA A 103 -1.54 5.22 -0.90
N THR A 104 -2.21 5.12 0.25
CA THR A 104 -1.87 5.88 1.46
C THR A 104 -1.85 4.99 2.69
N LEU A 105 -0.87 5.26 3.57
CA LEU A 105 -0.69 4.61 4.87
C LEU A 105 -0.67 5.69 5.95
N ILE A 106 -1.41 5.49 7.04
CA ILE A 106 -1.48 6.44 8.17
C ILE A 106 -1.11 5.70 9.44
N SER A 107 -0.22 6.27 10.26
CA SER A 107 0.35 5.58 11.43
C SER A 107 -0.64 5.19 12.53
N ASN A 108 -1.89 5.67 12.48
CA ASN A 108 -2.96 5.32 13.41
C ASN A 108 -4.09 4.51 12.74
N GLU A 109 -3.88 4.02 11.51
CA GLU A 109 -4.83 3.17 10.79
C GLU A 109 -4.15 1.87 10.35
N LEU A 110 -4.62 0.73 10.87
CA LEU A 110 -4.03 -0.58 10.54
C LEU A 110 -4.08 -0.91 9.04
N ILE A 111 -5.23 -0.64 8.40
CA ILE A 111 -5.46 -0.92 6.98
C ILE A 111 -5.43 0.40 6.20
N GLY A 112 -4.46 0.50 5.28
CA GLY A 112 -4.30 1.63 4.37
C GLY A 112 -5.30 1.65 3.23
N ARG A 113 -5.14 2.61 2.32
CA ARG A 113 -6.04 2.83 1.18
C ARG A 113 -5.30 2.61 -0.14
N CYS A 114 -5.99 2.05 -1.13
CA CYS A 114 -5.43 1.77 -2.45
C CYS A 114 -6.37 2.21 -3.58
N ARG A 115 -5.80 2.76 -4.66
CA ARG A 115 -6.51 3.18 -5.89
C ARG A 115 -7.19 2.02 -6.61
N LEU A 116 -6.66 0.81 -6.43
CA LEU A 116 -7.20 -0.42 -7.01
C LEU A 116 -8.22 -1.11 -6.09
N ALA A 117 -8.54 -0.56 -4.92
CA ALA A 117 -9.63 -1.08 -4.10
C ALA A 117 -10.98 -0.59 -4.66
N LYS A 118 -11.86 -1.53 -5.01
CA LYS A 118 -13.23 -1.28 -5.50
C LYS A 118 -14.18 -0.89 -4.37
N LYS A 119 -14.04 -1.55 -3.22
CA LYS A 119 -14.78 -1.29 -1.97
C LYS A 119 -13.83 -1.52 -0.78
N ASN A 120 -14.24 -1.09 0.40
CA ASN A 120 -13.44 -1.37 1.60
C ASN A 120 -13.39 -2.87 1.85
N GLY A 121 -12.19 -3.42 1.88
CA GLY A 121 -11.95 -4.82 2.16
C GLY A 121 -10.91 -5.01 3.27
N PRO A 122 -10.60 -6.27 3.59
CA PRO A 122 -9.67 -6.61 4.67
C PRO A 122 -8.23 -6.16 4.38
N LEU A 123 -7.82 -6.10 3.11
CA LEU A 123 -6.43 -5.80 2.71
C LEU A 123 -6.20 -4.36 2.24
N ALA A 124 -7.27 -3.67 1.85
CA ALA A 124 -7.21 -2.27 1.43
C ALA A 124 -8.57 -1.59 1.52
N LYS A 125 -8.57 -0.32 1.91
CA LYS A 125 -9.72 0.58 1.79
C LYS A 125 -9.69 1.33 0.46
N VAL A 126 -10.84 1.86 0.06
CA VAL A 126 -10.92 2.72 -1.14
C VAL A 126 -10.12 4.00 -0.91
N LEU A 127 -9.24 4.32 -1.86
CA LEU A 127 -8.53 5.60 -1.88
C LEU A 127 -9.49 6.72 -2.25
N LYS A 128 -9.71 7.63 -1.31
CA LYS A 128 -10.48 8.87 -1.52
C LYS A 128 -9.53 10.00 -1.88
N PRO A 129 -9.96 10.97 -2.71
CA PRO A 129 -9.26 12.25 -2.83
C PRO A 129 -9.11 12.86 -1.42
N LEU A 130 -7.94 13.43 -1.14
CA LEU A 130 -7.78 14.33 0.01
C LEU A 130 -8.61 15.57 -0.34
N VAL A 131 -9.80 15.69 0.25
CA VAL A 131 -10.68 16.87 0.13
C VAL A 131 -10.23 17.91 1.14
#